data_AF-A0A101CHP3-F1
#
_entry.id   AF-A0A101CHP3-F1
#
_cell.length_a   1.000
_cell.length_b   1.000
_cell.length_c   1.000
_cell.angle_alpha   90.00
_cell.angle_beta   90.00
_cell.angle_gamma   90.00
#
_symmetry.space_group_name_H-M   'P 1'
#
loop_
_entity.id
_entity.type
_entity.pdbx_description
1 polymer ?
#
loop_
_entity_poly.entity_id
_entity_poly.type
_entity_poly.pdbx_seq_one_letter_code
_entity_poly.pdbx_strand_id
1 'polypeptide(L)'
;MQKFKRGNLVKIADDLGEGMSHFEKGKEAIILFSYKDLYGGNNDKSYEVVFPDTGTTSAWYKEHQLTLIEEGGEHLIYSAL
;
A
#
# COMPACT_ATOMS: atom_id res chain seq x y z
N MET A 1 7.52 -13.29 5.09
CA MET A 1 6.45 -12.92 6.03
C MET A 1 5.92 -11.57 5.59
N GLN A 2 4.61 -11.36 5.59
CA GLN A 2 3.99 -10.08 5.24
C GLN A 2 4.53 -8.99 6.18
N LYS A 3 5.05 -7.90 5.60
CA LYS A 3 5.61 -6.79 6.38
C LYS A 3 4.53 -5.83 6.86
N PHE A 4 3.55 -5.54 6.01
CA PHE A 4 2.46 -4.63 6.30
C PHE A 4 1.13 -5.38 6.44
N LYS A 5 0.25 -4.81 7.25
CA LYS A 5 -1.09 -5.33 7.52
C LYS A 5 -2.12 -4.38 6.94
N ARG A 6 -3.32 -4.91 6.66
CA ARG A 6 -4.50 -4.11 6.35
C ARG A 6 -4.69 -2.99 7.38
N GLY A 7 -4.90 -1.77 6.88
CA GLY A 7 -5.09 -0.57 7.69
C GLY A 7 -3.81 0.19 8.04
N ASN A 8 -2.62 -0.39 7.80
CA ASN A 8 -1.37 0.35 7.97
C ASN A 8 -1.33 1.56 7.02
N LEU A 9 -0.94 2.72 7.55
CA LEU A 9 -0.60 3.90 6.76
C LEU A 9 0.87 3.83 6.37
N VAL A 10 1.15 3.95 5.08
CA VAL A 10 2.50 3.87 4.52
C VAL A 10 2.82 5.09 3.66
N LYS A 11 4.09 5.47 3.63
CA LYS A 11 4.63 6.40 2.63
C LYS A 11 5.20 5.63 1.45
N ILE A 12 4.81 6.00 0.24
CA ILE A 12 5.46 5.58 -0.99
C ILE A 12 6.77 6.34 -1.14
N ALA A 13 7.84 5.64 -1.54
CA ALA A 13 9.16 6.23 -1.74
C ALA A 13 9.14 7.40 -2.74
N ASP A 14 10.02 8.37 -2.53
CA ASP A 14 10.15 9.55 -3.39
C ASP A 14 10.87 9.24 -4.72
N ASP A 15 11.62 8.13 -4.75
CA ASP A 15 12.24 7.55 -5.95
C ASP A 15 11.74 6.12 -6.15
N LEU A 16 11.06 5.90 -7.27
CA LEU A 16 10.48 4.61 -7.65
C LEU A 16 11.27 3.92 -8.78
N GLY A 17 12.26 4.59 -9.35
CA GLY A 17 12.93 4.19 -10.58
C GLY A 17 12.04 4.34 -11.83
N GLU A 18 12.67 4.18 -13.00
CA GLU A 18 12.04 4.42 -14.31
C GLU A 18 10.82 3.52 -14.56
N GLY A 19 10.89 2.24 -14.20
CA GLY A 19 9.80 1.28 -14.44
C GLY A 19 8.51 1.54 -13.64
N MET A 20 8.57 2.41 -12.62
CA MET A 20 7.44 2.77 -11.76
C MET A 20 7.10 4.27 -11.83
N SER A 21 7.70 5.02 -12.76
CA SER A 21 7.61 6.49 -12.78
C SER A 21 6.20 7.05 -13.06
N HIS A 22 5.29 6.20 -13.53
CA HIS A 22 3.89 6.54 -13.77
C HIS A 22 3.01 6.43 -12.52
N PHE A 23 3.54 5.88 -11.42
CA PHE A 23 2.85 5.83 -10.14
C PHE A 23 3.10 7.09 -9.31
N GLU A 24 2.17 7.34 -8.39
CA GLU A 24 2.27 8.45 -7.45
C GLU A 24 3.38 8.20 -6.43
N LYS A 25 4.40 9.06 -6.43
CA LYS A 25 5.57 8.97 -5.54
C LYS A 25 5.45 9.92 -4.35
N GLY A 26 6.08 9.58 -3.23
CA GLY A 26 6.12 10.43 -2.04
C GLY A 26 4.78 10.59 -1.31
N LYS A 27 3.71 9.94 -1.80
CA LYS A 27 2.37 10.01 -1.23
C LYS A 27 2.14 9.03 -0.09
N GLU A 28 1.19 9.35 0.75
CA GLU A 28 0.63 8.43 1.73
C GLU A 28 -0.38 7.50 1.06
N ALA A 29 -0.42 6.26 1.50
CA ALA A 29 -1.38 5.27 1.08
C ALA A 29 -1.70 4.32 2.24
N ILE A 30 -2.89 3.75 2.24
CA ILE A 30 -3.33 2.80 3.26
C ILE A 30 -3.35 1.41 2.65
N ILE A 31 -2.81 0.42 3.34
CA ILE A 31 -2.87 -0.98 2.91
C ILE A 31 -4.31 -1.47 3.00
N LEU A 32 -4.91 -1.83 1.87
CA LEU A 32 -6.23 -2.48 1.81
C LEU A 32 -6.08 -3.97 2.07
N PHE A 33 -5.27 -4.66 1.27
CA PHE A 33 -5.04 -6.10 1.39
C PHE A 33 -3.66 -6.43 0.85
N SER A 34 -3.06 -7.54 1.29
CA SER A 34 -1.99 -8.15 0.50
C SER A 34 -2.56 -9.13 -0.53
N TYR A 35 -1.78 -9.44 -1.56
CA TYR A 35 -2.13 -10.46 -2.54
C TYR A 35 -2.43 -11.80 -1.88
N LYS A 36 -1.63 -12.17 -0.86
CA LYS A 36 -1.84 -13.39 -0.08
C LYS A 36 -3.15 -13.38 0.70
N ASP A 37 -3.62 -12.23 1.17
CA ASP A 37 -4.90 -12.15 1.90
C ASP A 37 -6.09 -12.42 0.96
N LEU A 38 -6.00 -11.96 -0.29
CA LEU A 38 -7.08 -12.10 -1.29
C LEU A 38 -7.08 -13.47 -1.98
N TYR A 39 -5.90 -13.98 -2.33
CA TYR A 39 -5.76 -15.14 -3.22
C TYR A 39 -5.01 -16.32 -2.59
N GLY A 40 -4.50 -16.16 -1.37
CA GLY A 40 -3.65 -17.15 -0.73
C GLY A 40 -2.24 -17.24 -1.33
N GLY A 41 -1.57 -18.36 -1.09
CA GLY A 41 -0.23 -18.64 -1.62
C GLY A 41 0.90 -17.89 -0.90
N ASN A 42 1.99 -17.66 -1.64
CA ASN A 42 3.28 -17.24 -1.08
C ASN A 42 3.66 -15.79 -1.45
N ASN A 43 2.80 -15.04 -2.15
CA ASN A 43 3.08 -13.65 -2.49
C ASN A 43 2.70 -12.74 -1.31
N ASP A 44 3.64 -12.58 -0.39
CA ASP A 44 3.52 -11.75 0.81
C ASP A 44 4.10 -10.33 0.65
N LYS A 45 4.45 -9.93 -0.58
CA LYS A 45 5.14 -8.65 -0.88
C LYS A 45 4.39 -7.76 -1.87
N SER A 46 3.22 -8.21 -2.31
CA SER A 46 2.33 -7.44 -3.18
C SER A 46 1.09 -7.05 -2.40
N TYR A 47 0.65 -5.82 -2.59
CA TYR A 47 -0.42 -5.19 -1.83
C TYR A 47 -1.39 -4.48 -2.78
N GLU A 48 -2.62 -4.29 -2.34
CA GLU A 48 -3.49 -3.23 -2.85
C GLU A 48 -3.48 -2.10 -1.84
N VAL A 49 -3.32 -0.88 -2.33
CA VAL A 49 -3.29 0.34 -1.52
C VAL A 49 -4.42 1.28 -1.93
N VAL A 50 -4.94 2.07 -1.00
CA VAL A 50 -5.86 3.18 -1.28
C VAL A 50 -5.18 4.50 -0.97
N PHE A 51 -5.36 5.48 -1.85
CA PHE A 51 -4.87 6.84 -1.65
C PHE A 51 -5.94 7.66 -0.92
N PRO A 52 -5.70 8.11 0.33
CA PRO A 52 -6.72 8.76 1.16
C PRO A 52 -7.20 10.11 0.63
N ASP A 53 -6.44 10.76 -0.24
CA ASP A 53 -6.79 12.05 -0.86
C ASP A 53 -7.83 11.92 -1.98
N THR A 54 -7.90 10.76 -2.64
CA THR A 54 -8.73 10.52 -3.82
C THR A 54 -9.68 9.34 -3.69
N GLY A 55 -9.44 8.46 -2.72
CA GLY A 55 -10.12 7.17 -2.56
C GLY A 55 -9.82 6.16 -3.66
N THR A 56 -8.87 6.46 -4.55
CA THR A 56 -8.48 5.55 -5.62
C THR A 56 -7.59 4.42 -5.09
N THR A 57 -7.73 3.23 -5.66
CA THR A 57 -6.90 2.08 -5.30
C THR A 57 -5.86 1.76 -6.37
N SER A 58 -4.77 1.12 -5.96
CA SER A 58 -3.70 0.71 -6.85
C SER A 58 -3.01 -0.57 -6.38
N ALA A 59 -2.63 -1.43 -7.33
CA ALA A 59 -1.84 -2.62 -7.07
C ALA A 59 -0.35 -2.26 -6.92
N TRP A 60 0.24 -2.61 -5.78
CA TRP A 60 1.61 -2.32 -5.43
C TRP A 60 2.46 -3.57 -5.28
N TYR A 61 3.46 -3.75 -6.15
CA TYR A 61 4.24 -5.00 -6.26
C TYR A 61 5.71 -4.87 -5.80
N LYS A 62 6.08 -3.73 -5.20
CA LYS A 62 7.43 -3.44 -4.69
C LYS A 62 7.38 -3.03 -3.22
N GLU A 63 7.24 -4.01 -2.32
CA GLU A 63 7.17 -3.78 -0.85
C GLU A 63 8.25 -2.84 -0.29
N HIS A 64 9.48 -2.87 -0.82
CA HIS A 64 10.58 -2.04 -0.33
C HIS A 64 10.40 -0.54 -0.63
N GLN A 65 9.46 -0.17 -1.50
CA GLN A 65 9.09 1.21 -1.79
C GLN A 65 8.05 1.76 -0.80
N LEU A 66 7.60 0.94 0.17
CA LEU A 66 6.66 1.34 1.21
C LEU A 66 7.41 1.48 2.54
N THR A 67 7.12 2.57 3.24
CA THR A 67 7.63 2.82 4.59
C THR A 67 6.45 2.98 5.54
N LEU A 68 6.42 2.21 6.64
CA LEU A 68 5.37 2.35 7.65
C LEU A 68 5.43 3.74 8.28
N ILE A 69 4.30 4.44 8.28
CA ILE A 69 4.10 5.69 9.04
C ILE A 69 3.46 5.34 10.37
N GLU A 70 2.33 4.63 10.34
CA GLU A 70 1.60 4.18 11.53
C GLU A 70 0.87 2.86 11.29
N GLU A 71 0.62 2.11 12.37
CA GLU A 71 -0.12 0.84 12.32
C GLU A 71 -1.58 1.04 11.85
N GLY A 72 -2.16 2.22 12.07
CA GLY A 72 -3.48 2.58 11.56
C GLY A 72 -4.60 1.62 11.97
N GLY A 73 -5.52 1.35 11.04
CA GLY A 73 -6.63 0.42 11.24
C GLY A 73 -7.81 0.64 10.28
N GLU A 74 -8.89 -0.13 10.45
CA GLU A 74 -10.09 -0.05 9.58
C GLU A 74 -10.67 1.37 9.47
N HIS A 75 -10.55 2.17 10.54
CA HIS A 75 -11.03 3.55 10.55
C HIS A 75 -10.38 4.43 9.48
N LEU A 76 -9.09 4.21 9.16
CA LEU A 76 -8.41 4.95 8.09
C LEU A 76 -8.94 4.54 6.71
N ILE A 77 -9.24 3.25 6.54
CA ILE A 77 -9.80 2.73 5.29
C ILE A 77 -11.18 3.33 5.03
N TYR A 78 -12.05 3.37 6.05
CA TYR A 78 -13.38 3.96 5.91
C TYR A 78 -13.38 5.47 5.71
N SER A 79 -12.33 6.18 6.14
CA SER A 79 -12.19 7.61 5.83
C SER A 79 -11.69 7.88 4.42
N ALA A 80 -11.09 6.87 3.76
CA ALA A 80 -10.52 6.99 2.43
C ALA A 80 -11.47 6.54 1.31
N LEU A 81 -12.52 5.77 1.62
CA LEU A 81 -13.52 5.25 0.68
C LEU A 81 -14.83 6.05 0.74
#